data_AF-A0A2A2M4P8-F1
#
_entry.id   AF-A0A2A2M4P8-F1
#
_cell.length_a   1.000
_cell.length_b   1.000
_cell.length_c   1.000
_cell.angle_alpha   90.00
_cell.angle_beta   90.00
_cell.angle_gamma   90.00
#
_symmetry.space_group_name_H-M   'P 1'
#
loop_
_entity.id
_entity.type
_entity.pdbx_description
1 polymer ?
#
loop_
_entity_poly.entity_id
_entity_poly.type
_entity_poly.pdbx_seq_one_letter_code
_entity_poly.pdbx_strand_id
1 'polypeptide(L)'
;MLAKQGIVSAEDAAAIDAGLDTVAADYAANGVPEDLALEDIHMLTEAKLAQAIGPVAGRLHTARSRNDQVATDFRLWVRDAIDQVLAALTGLTHALLTRAEEHADAVMPGFTHLQSAQPVTLGHHLMAYVEMTARDISRFRDARARMNLCPLGSAALAGTSFPLDRQMTAAALGFDGPTRNSLDGVSDRDFALDYLTRSASSL
;
A
#
# COMPACT_ATOMS: atom_id res chain seq x y z
N MET A 1 -20.28 4.20 -2.96
CA MET A 1 -20.83 4.44 -1.60
C MET A 1 -21.79 5.64 -1.57
N LEU A 2 -21.38 6.82 -2.06
CA LEU A 2 -22.23 8.03 -2.07
C LEU A 2 -23.64 7.80 -2.65
N ALA A 3 -23.75 7.10 -3.78
CA ALA A 3 -25.06 6.77 -4.36
C ALA A 3 -25.91 5.83 -3.51
N LYS A 4 -25.30 4.84 -2.83
CA LYS A 4 -26.03 3.95 -1.92
C LYS A 4 -26.56 4.69 -0.68
N GLN A 5 -25.90 5.78 -0.29
CA GLN A 5 -26.35 6.68 0.79
C GLN A 5 -27.25 7.81 0.29
N GLY A 6 -27.61 7.82 -1.00
CA GLY A 6 -28.48 8.86 -1.59
C GLY A 6 -27.85 10.26 -1.67
N ILE A 7 -26.55 10.38 -1.47
CA ILE A 7 -25.81 11.66 -1.50
C ILE A 7 -25.62 12.14 -2.95
N VAL A 8 -25.49 11.19 -3.87
CA VAL A 8 -25.35 11.41 -5.31
C VAL A 8 -26.35 10.50 -6.02
N SER A 9 -26.89 10.92 -7.17
CA SER A 9 -27.83 10.07 -7.91
C SER A 9 -27.13 8.84 -8.49
N ALA A 10 -27.89 7.79 -8.81
CA ALA A 10 -27.35 6.60 -9.47
C ALA A 10 -26.79 6.91 -10.86
N GLU A 11 -27.40 7.85 -11.58
CA GLU A 11 -26.95 8.32 -12.89
C GLU A 11 -25.61 9.05 -12.79
N ASP A 12 -25.49 9.99 -11.85
CA ASP A 12 -24.24 10.72 -11.62
C ASP A 12 -23.12 9.77 -11.19
N ALA A 13 -23.41 8.77 -10.34
CA ALA A 13 -22.43 7.79 -9.92
C ALA A 13 -21.95 6.91 -11.08
N ALA A 14 -22.86 6.46 -11.95
CA ALA A 14 -22.49 5.71 -13.15
C ALA A 14 -21.63 6.54 -14.12
N ALA A 15 -21.94 7.83 -14.28
CA ALA A 15 -21.13 8.74 -15.08
C ALA A 15 -19.73 8.94 -14.47
N ILE A 16 -19.64 9.09 -13.14
CA ILE A 16 -18.36 9.20 -12.43
C ILE A 16 -17.53 7.93 -12.59
N ASP A 17 -18.11 6.75 -12.39
CA ASP A 17 -17.40 5.47 -12.50
C ASP A 17 -16.84 5.28 -13.93
N ALA A 18 -17.68 5.46 -14.96
CA ALA A 18 -17.24 5.37 -16.36
C ALA A 18 -16.19 6.42 -16.74
N GLY A 19 -16.31 7.63 -16.19
CA GLY A 19 -15.32 8.70 -16.36
C GLY A 19 -13.97 8.33 -15.74
N LEU A 20 -13.97 7.76 -14.52
CA LEU A 20 -12.76 7.29 -13.85
C LEU A 20 -12.09 6.13 -14.60
N ASP A 21 -12.87 5.19 -15.15
CA ASP A 21 -12.34 4.11 -16.00
C ASP A 21 -11.63 4.67 -17.24
N THR A 22 -12.19 5.72 -17.84
CA THR A 22 -11.58 6.41 -18.99
C THR A 22 -10.25 7.08 -18.61
N VAL A 23 -10.21 7.77 -17.46
CA VAL A 23 -8.97 8.40 -16.96
C VAL A 23 -7.91 7.34 -16.62
N ALA A 24 -8.31 6.24 -15.99
CA ALA A 24 -7.41 5.13 -15.68
C ALA A 24 -6.82 4.48 -16.95
N ALA A 25 -7.64 4.27 -17.98
CA ALA A 25 -7.19 3.74 -19.27
C ALA A 25 -6.21 4.69 -19.98
N ASP A 26 -6.46 6.00 -19.91
CA ASP A 26 -5.54 7.02 -20.44
C ASP A 26 -4.19 7.00 -19.71
N TYR A 27 -4.19 6.96 -18.38
CA TYR A 27 -2.95 6.85 -17.60
C TYR A 27 -2.20 5.55 -17.88
N ALA A 28 -2.89 4.43 -18.08
CA ALA A 28 -2.25 3.16 -18.41
C ALA A 28 -1.59 3.16 -19.80
N ALA A 29 -2.20 3.83 -20.78
CA ALA A 29 -1.70 3.90 -22.15
C ALA A 29 -0.59 4.96 -22.33
N ASN A 30 -0.76 6.12 -21.71
CA ASN A 30 0.02 7.33 -21.99
C ASN A 30 0.87 7.79 -20.80
N GLY A 31 0.73 7.15 -19.64
CA GLY A 31 1.30 7.63 -18.38
C GLY A 31 0.49 8.76 -17.77
N VAL A 32 0.88 9.15 -16.56
CA VAL A 32 0.32 10.33 -15.88
C VAL A 32 0.97 11.57 -16.49
N PRO A 33 0.21 12.52 -17.06
CA PRO A 33 0.79 13.72 -17.62
C PRO A 33 1.35 14.65 -16.54
N GLU A 34 2.44 15.34 -16.88
CA GLU A 34 3.01 16.38 -16.03
C GLU A 34 2.32 17.72 -16.33
N ASP A 35 1.63 18.28 -15.34
CA ASP A 35 1.06 19.62 -15.41
C ASP A 35 1.40 20.38 -14.13
N LEU A 36 2.35 21.32 -14.22
CA LEU A 36 2.82 22.13 -13.09
C LEU A 36 1.75 23.10 -12.57
N ALA A 37 0.66 23.34 -13.32
CA ALA A 37 -0.46 24.15 -12.86
C ALA A 37 -1.36 23.38 -11.88
N LEU A 38 -1.28 22.06 -11.85
CA LEU A 38 -2.04 21.19 -10.95
C LEU A 38 -1.10 20.67 -9.86
N GLU A 39 -1.44 20.98 -8.61
CA GLU A 39 -0.56 20.78 -7.46
C GLU A 39 -0.24 19.31 -7.19
N ASP A 40 -1.20 18.42 -7.44
CA ASP A 40 -1.07 17.00 -7.13
C ASP A 40 -1.85 16.08 -8.10
N ILE A 41 -1.60 14.77 -7.98
CA ILE A 41 -2.25 13.72 -8.76
C ILE A 41 -3.78 13.69 -8.58
N HIS A 42 -4.28 14.13 -7.42
CA HIS A 42 -5.70 14.12 -7.12
C HIS A 42 -6.42 15.24 -7.90
N MET A 43 -5.83 16.44 -7.94
CA MET A 43 -6.30 17.56 -8.75
C MET A 43 -6.23 17.22 -10.24
N LEU A 44 -5.14 16.59 -10.68
CA LEU A 44 -4.99 16.14 -12.05
C LEU A 44 -6.11 15.16 -12.47
N THR A 45 -6.38 14.18 -11.61
CA THR A 45 -7.42 13.18 -11.85
C THR A 45 -8.82 13.81 -11.81
N GLU A 46 -9.09 14.71 -10.86
CA GLU A 46 -10.36 15.46 -10.78
C GLU A 46 -10.56 16.36 -12.01
N ALA A 47 -9.51 17.03 -12.50
CA ALA A 47 -9.55 17.86 -13.70
C ALA A 47 -9.83 17.04 -14.97
N LYS A 48 -9.12 15.91 -15.14
CA LYS A 48 -9.37 14.99 -16.27
C LYS A 48 -10.77 14.38 -16.22
N LEU A 49 -11.26 14.02 -15.03
CA LEU A 49 -12.62 13.56 -14.85
C LEU A 49 -13.63 14.64 -15.26
N ALA A 50 -13.42 15.89 -14.82
CA ALA A 50 -14.28 17.01 -15.19
C ALA A 50 -14.26 17.30 -16.70
N GLN A 51 -13.11 17.12 -17.38
CA GLN A 51 -13.04 17.22 -18.84
C GLN A 51 -13.85 16.12 -19.54
N ALA A 52 -13.88 14.91 -18.97
CA ALA A 52 -14.59 13.77 -19.54
C ALA A 52 -16.12 13.82 -19.35
N ILE A 53 -16.59 14.21 -18.15
CA ILE A 53 -18.02 14.11 -17.77
C ILE A 53 -18.66 15.42 -17.33
N GLY A 54 -17.93 16.53 -17.41
CA GLY A 54 -18.43 17.85 -17.07
C GLY A 54 -18.67 18.06 -15.56
N PRO A 55 -19.62 18.93 -15.18
CA PRO A 55 -19.84 19.35 -13.80
C PRO A 55 -20.17 18.23 -12.81
N VAL A 56 -20.65 17.08 -13.30
CA VAL A 56 -20.97 15.90 -12.47
C VAL A 56 -19.73 15.41 -11.70
N ALA A 57 -18.53 15.56 -12.27
CA ALA A 57 -17.27 15.19 -11.63
C ALA A 57 -17.08 15.80 -10.23
N GLY A 58 -17.51 17.05 -10.04
CA GLY A 58 -17.38 17.75 -8.76
C GLY A 58 -18.15 17.08 -7.61
N ARG A 59 -19.17 16.26 -7.92
CA ARG A 59 -19.95 15.54 -6.91
C ARG A 59 -19.15 14.42 -6.23
N LEU A 60 -18.10 13.90 -6.88
CA LEU A 60 -17.22 12.87 -6.31
C LEU A 60 -16.50 13.34 -5.04
N HIS A 61 -16.20 14.64 -4.92
CA HIS A 61 -15.52 15.20 -3.75
C HIS A 61 -16.47 15.41 -2.55
N THR A 62 -17.78 15.19 -2.72
CA THR A 62 -18.76 15.37 -1.66
C THR A 62 -18.44 14.47 -0.47
N ALA A 63 -18.43 15.06 0.73
CA ALA A 63 -18.15 14.37 2.00
C ALA A 63 -16.72 13.81 2.13
N ARG A 64 -15.79 14.22 1.26
CA ARG A 64 -14.37 13.86 1.28
C ARG A 64 -13.51 15.10 1.49
N SER A 65 -12.28 14.91 1.94
CA SER A 65 -11.24 15.94 1.95
C SER A 65 -9.99 15.41 1.26
N ARG A 66 -9.07 16.31 0.89
CA ARG A 66 -7.75 15.86 0.44
C ARG A 66 -7.01 15.09 1.55
N ASN A 67 -7.22 15.43 2.82
CA ASN A 67 -6.53 14.79 3.95
C ASN A 67 -6.79 13.28 4.06
N ASP A 68 -8.07 12.88 4.11
CA ASP A 68 -8.42 11.46 4.20
C ASP A 68 -8.24 10.72 2.88
N GLN A 69 -8.32 11.42 1.75
CA GLN A 69 -7.98 10.85 0.44
C GLN A 69 -6.49 10.49 0.34
N VAL A 70 -5.58 11.44 0.59
CA VAL A 70 -4.13 11.21 0.54
C VAL A 70 -3.72 10.13 1.54
N ALA A 71 -4.27 10.15 2.75
CA ALA A 71 -3.98 9.12 3.75
C ALA A 71 -4.44 7.73 3.29
N THR A 72 -5.58 7.64 2.59
CA THR A 72 -6.08 6.38 2.03
C THR A 72 -5.17 5.89 0.92
N ASP A 73 -4.85 6.76 -0.05
CA ASP A 73 -4.03 6.43 -1.21
C ASP A 73 -2.62 6.00 -0.79
N PHE A 74 -2.02 6.70 0.19
CA PHE A 74 -0.70 6.33 0.71
C PHE A 74 -0.72 4.98 1.43
N ARG A 75 -1.78 4.66 2.20
CA ARG A 75 -1.91 3.34 2.83
C ARG A 75 -2.08 2.23 1.80
N LEU A 76 -2.88 2.44 0.76
CA LEU A 76 -3.03 1.48 -0.34
C LEU A 76 -1.67 1.23 -1.02
N TRP A 77 -0.94 2.30 -1.33
CA TRP A 77 0.38 2.21 -1.95
C TRP A 77 1.41 1.48 -1.07
N VAL A 78 1.50 1.82 0.23
CA VAL A 78 2.45 1.13 1.14
C VAL A 78 2.07 -0.33 1.32
N ARG A 79 0.78 -0.64 1.36
CA ARG A 79 0.28 -2.02 1.39
C ARG A 79 0.76 -2.82 0.17
N ASP A 80 0.62 -2.26 -1.03
CA ASP A 80 1.07 -2.91 -2.26
C ASP A 80 2.60 -3.03 -2.30
N ALA A 81 3.32 -2.04 -1.77
CA ALA A 81 4.78 -2.11 -1.62
C ALA A 81 5.21 -3.22 -0.65
N ILE A 82 4.51 -3.41 0.48
CA ILE A 82 4.77 -4.53 1.39
C ILE A 82 4.53 -5.87 0.68
N ASP A 83 3.44 -5.99 -0.07
CA ASP A 83 3.09 -7.23 -0.77
C ASP A 83 4.16 -7.59 -1.82
N GLN A 84 4.74 -6.59 -2.52
CA GLN A 84 5.88 -6.76 -3.41
C GLN A 84 7.15 -7.21 -2.68
N VAL A 85 7.48 -6.58 -1.55
CA VAL A 85 8.64 -6.96 -0.72
C VAL A 85 8.51 -8.39 -0.21
N LEU A 86 7.33 -8.78 0.28
CA LEU A 86 7.05 -10.14 0.74
C LEU A 86 7.25 -11.17 -0.38
N ALA A 87 6.81 -10.87 -1.61
CA ALA A 87 7.03 -11.73 -2.76
C ALA A 87 8.53 -11.86 -3.09
N ALA A 88 9.27 -10.75 -3.08
CA ALA A 88 10.71 -10.74 -3.33
C ALA A 88 11.50 -11.52 -2.27
N LEU A 89 11.20 -11.31 -0.98
CA LEU A 89 11.83 -12.05 0.12
C LEU A 89 11.53 -13.55 0.06
N THR A 90 10.31 -13.92 -0.35
CA THR A 90 9.96 -15.33 -0.57
C THR A 90 10.78 -15.93 -1.71
N GLY A 91 10.92 -15.21 -2.82
CA GLY A 91 11.77 -15.61 -3.95
C GLY A 91 13.24 -15.80 -3.55
N LEU A 92 13.79 -14.85 -2.78
CA LEU A 92 15.15 -14.94 -2.23
C LEU A 92 15.31 -16.15 -1.31
N THR A 93 14.34 -16.39 -0.42
CA THR A 93 14.34 -17.54 0.49
C THR A 93 14.42 -18.86 -0.29
N HIS A 94 13.63 -19.01 -1.36
CA HIS A 94 13.66 -20.21 -2.20
C HIS A 94 15.01 -20.38 -2.92
N ALA A 95 15.59 -19.28 -3.43
CA ALA A 95 16.90 -19.32 -4.07
C ALA A 95 18.00 -19.74 -3.08
N LEU A 96 17.98 -19.20 -1.86
CA LEU A 96 18.90 -19.58 -0.78
C LEU A 96 18.73 -21.04 -0.39
N LEU A 97 17.50 -21.51 -0.21
CA LEU A 97 17.21 -22.91 0.12
C LEU A 97 17.72 -23.87 -0.96
N THR A 98 17.48 -23.55 -2.24
CA THR A 98 17.95 -24.36 -3.37
C THR A 98 19.47 -24.49 -3.34
N ARG A 99 20.19 -23.37 -3.17
CA ARG A 99 21.66 -23.37 -3.06
C ARG A 99 22.16 -24.04 -1.79
N ALA A 100 21.42 -23.93 -0.70
CA ALA A 100 21.77 -24.57 0.55
C ALA A 100 21.71 -26.10 0.44
N GLU A 101 20.69 -26.62 -0.26
CA GLU A 101 20.53 -28.05 -0.53
C GLU A 101 21.61 -28.58 -1.49
N GLU A 102 21.86 -27.90 -2.62
CA GLU A 102 22.93 -28.26 -3.57
C GLU A 102 24.32 -28.33 -2.92
N HIS A 103 24.53 -27.55 -1.85
CA HIS A 103 25.82 -27.43 -1.16
C HIS A 103 25.76 -27.92 0.30
N ALA A 104 24.83 -28.83 0.62
CA ALA A 104 24.63 -29.33 1.97
C ALA A 104 25.91 -29.95 2.56
N ASP A 105 26.68 -30.68 1.76
CA ASP A 105 27.91 -31.38 2.15
C ASP A 105 29.21 -30.63 1.76
N ALA A 106 29.10 -29.46 1.13
CA ALA A 106 30.25 -28.72 0.64
C ALA A 106 30.98 -28.00 1.79
N VAL A 107 32.09 -28.57 2.26
CA VAL A 107 32.88 -28.03 3.39
C VAL A 107 33.56 -26.72 3.03
N MET A 108 33.49 -25.74 3.94
CA MET A 108 34.19 -24.45 3.87
C MET A 108 34.68 -24.03 5.28
N PRO A 109 35.65 -23.10 5.40
CA PRO A 109 35.99 -22.53 6.71
C PRO A 109 34.86 -21.65 7.23
N GLY A 110 34.45 -21.86 8.48
CA GLY A 110 33.66 -20.92 9.25
C GLY A 110 34.56 -19.89 9.93
N PHE A 111 34.09 -18.64 10.05
CA PHE A 111 34.92 -17.52 10.50
C PHE A 111 34.41 -16.91 11.81
N THR A 112 35.36 -16.52 12.66
CA THR A 112 35.14 -15.60 13.78
C THR A 112 36.24 -14.54 13.73
N HIS A 113 35.91 -13.25 13.90
CA HIS A 113 36.87 -12.15 13.70
C HIS A 113 37.58 -12.20 12.32
N LEU A 114 36.90 -12.70 11.29
CA LEU A 114 37.46 -12.96 9.96
C LEU A 114 38.68 -13.90 9.95
N GLN A 115 38.83 -14.73 10.98
CA GLN A 115 39.82 -15.80 11.05
C GLN A 115 39.11 -17.16 11.00
N SER A 116 39.72 -18.13 10.31
CA SER A 116 39.22 -19.51 10.26
C SER A 116 39.11 -20.09 11.67
N ALA A 117 37.90 -20.49 12.06
CA ALA A 117 37.61 -21.02 13.38
C ALA A 117 37.40 -22.54 13.33
N GLN A 118 36.37 -22.98 12.60
CA GLN A 118 36.02 -24.40 12.46
C GLN A 118 35.40 -24.68 11.08
N PRO A 119 35.48 -25.91 10.57
CA PRO A 119 34.78 -26.29 9.35
C PRO A 119 33.25 -26.16 9.51
N VAL A 120 32.59 -25.64 8.48
CA VAL A 120 31.13 -25.65 8.30
C VAL A 120 30.83 -26.11 6.88
N THR A 121 29.55 -26.26 6.51
CA THR A 121 29.17 -26.44 5.09
C THR A 121 28.63 -25.14 4.52
N LEU A 122 28.81 -24.93 3.21
CA LEU A 122 28.22 -23.80 2.51
C LEU A 122 26.69 -23.82 2.63
N GLY A 123 26.08 -25.01 2.61
CA GLY A 123 24.66 -25.16 2.91
C GLY A 123 24.26 -24.61 4.28
N HIS A 124 25.00 -24.95 5.33
CA HIS A 124 24.77 -24.40 6.67
C HIS A 124 24.94 -22.88 6.74
N HIS A 125 25.93 -22.34 6.02
CA HIS A 125 26.15 -20.89 5.94
C HIS A 125 24.99 -20.17 5.26
N LEU A 126 24.47 -20.71 4.15
CA LEU A 126 23.31 -20.14 3.44
C LEU A 126 22.03 -20.22 4.26
N MET A 127 21.85 -21.27 5.06
CA MET A 127 20.72 -21.39 6.00
C MET A 127 20.69 -20.27 7.05
N ALA A 128 21.83 -19.67 7.41
CA ALA A 128 21.84 -18.49 8.28
C ALA A 128 21.08 -17.31 7.64
N TYR A 129 21.22 -17.11 6.33
CA TYR A 129 20.50 -16.07 5.59
C TYR A 129 19.02 -16.40 5.43
N VAL A 130 18.67 -17.69 5.26
CA VAL A 130 17.27 -18.14 5.26
C VAL A 130 16.57 -17.74 6.57
N GLU A 131 17.22 -17.98 7.71
CA GLU A 131 16.70 -17.59 9.03
C GLU A 131 16.56 -16.06 9.18
N MET A 132 17.49 -15.28 8.62
CA MET A 132 17.39 -13.82 8.61
C MET A 132 16.19 -13.34 7.78
N THR A 133 16.07 -13.82 6.54
CA THR A 133 14.94 -13.47 5.65
C THR A 133 13.60 -13.92 6.22
N ALA A 134 13.53 -15.06 6.92
CA ALA A 134 12.31 -15.51 7.58
C ALA A 134 11.82 -14.53 8.66
N ARG A 135 12.73 -13.94 9.43
CA ARG A 135 12.38 -12.88 10.41
C ARG A 135 11.87 -11.63 9.71
N ASP A 136 12.46 -11.25 8.58
CA ASP A 136 12.02 -10.08 7.82
C ASP A 136 10.61 -10.27 7.25
N ILE A 137 10.33 -11.44 6.66
CA ILE A 137 8.99 -11.83 6.21
C ILE A 137 7.98 -11.72 7.36
N SER A 138 8.31 -12.27 8.54
CA SER A 138 7.44 -12.18 9.73
C SER A 138 7.14 -10.72 10.08
N ARG A 139 8.16 -9.86 10.13
CA ARG A 139 7.97 -8.45 10.46
C ARG A 139 7.08 -7.77 9.43
N PHE A 140 7.32 -7.96 8.13
CA PHE A 140 6.51 -7.32 7.08
C PHE A 140 5.05 -7.77 7.12
N ARG A 141 4.77 -9.06 7.39
CA ARG A 141 3.40 -9.55 7.59
C ARG A 141 2.69 -8.84 8.74
N ASP A 142 3.37 -8.63 9.86
CA ASP A 142 2.78 -7.90 10.99
C ASP A 142 2.54 -6.42 10.65
N ALA A 143 3.43 -5.78 9.88
CA ALA A 143 3.26 -4.39 9.42
C ALA A 143 1.99 -4.28 8.57
N ARG A 144 1.91 -5.18 7.60
CA ARG A 144 0.83 -5.29 6.62
C ARG A 144 -0.53 -5.46 7.29
N ALA A 145 -0.61 -6.31 8.31
CA ALA A 145 -1.83 -6.52 9.08
C ALA A 145 -2.20 -5.26 9.89
N ARG A 146 -1.26 -4.68 10.64
CA ARG A 146 -1.54 -3.51 11.49
C ARG A 146 -2.01 -2.28 10.72
N MET A 147 -1.45 -2.06 9.54
CA MET A 147 -1.75 -0.85 8.78
C MET A 147 -3.07 -0.91 7.99
N ASN A 148 -3.72 -2.08 7.89
CA ASN A 148 -4.83 -2.31 6.96
C ASN A 148 -6.19 -1.78 7.47
N LEU A 149 -6.21 -0.55 7.97
CA LEU A 149 -7.42 0.19 8.34
C LEU A 149 -7.61 1.42 7.45
N CYS A 150 -8.86 1.68 7.06
CA CYS A 150 -9.23 2.69 6.07
C CYS A 150 -9.50 4.07 6.72
N PRO A 151 -8.73 5.11 6.39
CA PRO A 151 -8.98 6.44 6.92
C PRO A 151 -10.08 7.21 6.17
N LEU A 152 -10.48 6.76 4.98
CA LEU A 152 -11.53 7.37 4.17
C LEU A 152 -12.84 7.57 4.95
N GLY A 153 -13.43 8.75 4.80
CA GLY A 153 -14.59 9.21 5.55
C GLY A 153 -14.24 9.96 6.84
N SER A 154 -12.94 10.17 7.13
CA SER A 154 -12.49 11.11 8.17
C SER A 154 -12.60 12.57 7.72
N ALA A 155 -12.84 12.80 6.42
CA ALA A 155 -12.85 14.09 5.76
C ALA A 155 -11.62 14.91 6.17
N ALA A 156 -11.79 16.20 6.51
CA ALA A 156 -10.64 17.05 6.83
C ALA A 156 -9.95 16.61 8.14
N LEU A 157 -10.74 16.28 9.18
CA LEU A 157 -10.23 15.88 10.51
C LEU A 157 -11.31 15.37 11.48
N ALA A 158 -12.58 15.79 11.31
CA ALA A 158 -13.67 15.54 12.27
C ALA A 158 -14.78 14.62 11.72
N GLY A 159 -14.52 13.95 10.59
CA GLY A 159 -15.57 13.30 9.83
C GLY A 159 -16.46 14.31 9.11
N THR A 160 -17.70 13.92 8.88
CA THR A 160 -18.66 14.70 8.08
C THR A 160 -20.09 14.50 8.58
N SER A 161 -20.96 15.48 8.33
CA SER A 161 -22.39 15.38 8.64
C SER A 161 -23.16 14.52 7.64
N PHE A 162 -22.56 14.19 6.49
CA PHE A 162 -23.14 13.25 5.55
C PHE A 162 -23.18 11.83 6.15
N PRO A 163 -24.26 11.05 5.94
CA PRO A 163 -24.40 9.71 6.50
C PRO A 163 -23.56 8.69 5.71
N LEU A 164 -22.23 8.76 5.84
CA LEU A 164 -21.34 7.85 5.12
C LEU A 164 -21.37 6.43 5.69
N ASP A 165 -21.27 5.43 4.82
CA ASP A 165 -20.96 4.05 5.21
C ASP A 165 -19.46 3.78 5.01
N ARG A 166 -18.70 3.99 6.09
CA ARG A 166 -17.25 3.76 6.09
C ARG A 166 -16.87 2.28 6.02
N GLN A 167 -17.77 1.37 6.43
CA GLN A 167 -17.54 -0.06 6.29
C GLN A 167 -17.59 -0.47 4.82
N MET A 168 -18.56 0.09 4.07
CA MET A 168 -18.66 -0.14 2.63
C MET A 168 -17.40 0.30 1.88
N THR A 169 -16.85 1.48 2.19
CA THR A 169 -15.62 1.95 1.53
C THR A 169 -14.40 1.14 1.96
N ALA A 170 -14.28 0.78 3.23
CA ALA A 170 -13.19 -0.06 3.72
C ALA A 170 -13.18 -1.42 3.01
N ALA A 171 -14.34 -2.08 2.95
CA ALA A 171 -14.50 -3.38 2.30
C ALA A 171 -14.22 -3.30 0.78
N ALA A 172 -14.72 -2.26 0.09
CA ALA A 172 -14.48 -2.07 -1.34
C ALA A 172 -13.00 -1.87 -1.69
N LEU A 173 -12.22 -1.32 -0.76
CA LEU A 173 -10.79 -1.06 -0.92
C LEU A 173 -9.91 -2.14 -0.25
N GLY A 174 -10.49 -3.25 0.24
CA GLY A 174 -9.74 -4.37 0.83
C GLY A 174 -9.10 -4.08 2.20
N PHE A 175 -9.59 -3.08 2.93
CA PHE A 175 -9.20 -2.83 4.31
C PHE A 175 -10.00 -3.72 5.27
N ASP A 176 -9.44 -3.99 6.45
CA ASP A 176 -10.08 -4.81 7.50
C ASP A 176 -11.19 -4.06 8.25
N GLY A 177 -11.26 -2.74 8.05
CA GLY A 177 -12.27 -1.86 8.61
C GLY A 177 -11.84 -0.39 8.59
N PRO A 178 -12.70 0.54 9.03
CA PRO A 178 -12.35 1.95 9.14
C PRO A 178 -11.44 2.23 10.34
N THR A 179 -10.63 3.27 10.24
CA THR A 179 -9.93 3.84 11.40
C THR A 179 -10.93 4.31 12.46
N ARG A 180 -10.56 4.14 13.74
CA ARG A 180 -11.44 4.41 14.88
C ARG A 180 -11.50 5.88 15.29
N ASN A 181 -10.53 6.68 14.88
CA ASN A 181 -10.45 8.10 15.18
C ASN A 181 -10.07 8.88 13.90
N SER A 182 -10.77 9.97 13.63
CA SER A 182 -10.60 10.74 12.39
C SER A 182 -9.35 11.64 12.41
N LEU A 183 -8.98 12.20 13.57
CA LEU A 183 -7.74 12.98 13.72
C LEU A 183 -6.52 12.09 13.51
N ASP A 184 -6.53 10.93 14.16
CA ASP A 184 -5.49 9.91 13.99
C ASP A 184 -5.39 9.47 12.53
N GLY A 185 -6.49 9.00 11.93
CA GLY A 185 -6.47 8.43 10.58
C GLY A 185 -6.00 9.36 9.46
N VAL A 186 -6.10 10.69 9.62
CA VAL A 186 -5.55 11.64 8.64
C VAL A 186 -4.11 12.07 8.93
N SER A 187 -3.68 11.99 10.19
CA SER A 187 -2.38 12.51 10.63
C SER A 187 -1.30 11.43 10.83
N ASP A 188 -1.68 10.20 11.13
CA ASP A 188 -0.73 9.13 11.43
C ASP A 188 0.11 8.76 10.21
N ARG A 189 1.40 8.47 10.44
CA ARG A 189 2.34 7.98 9.42
C ARG A 189 3.11 6.76 9.90
N ASP A 190 2.60 6.12 10.94
CA ASP A 190 3.23 4.98 11.61
C ASP A 190 3.42 3.83 10.63
N PHE A 191 2.45 3.58 9.73
CA PHE A 191 2.57 2.54 8.71
C PHE A 191 3.75 2.74 7.75
N ALA A 192 4.05 3.98 7.38
CA ALA A 192 5.17 4.31 6.51
C ALA A 192 6.50 4.17 7.25
N LEU A 193 6.56 4.61 8.52
CA LEU A 193 7.73 4.40 9.37
C LEU A 193 7.97 2.91 9.67
N ASP A 194 6.91 2.15 9.88
CA ASP A 194 6.95 0.70 10.06
C ASP A 194 7.52 0.00 8.82
N TYR A 195 7.13 0.46 7.62
CA TYR A 195 7.71 -0.01 6.36
C TYR A 195 9.20 0.34 6.26
N LEU A 196 9.57 1.62 6.45
CA LEU A 196 10.95 2.09 6.33
C LEU A 196 11.89 1.42 7.32
N THR A 197 11.48 1.31 8.57
CA THR A 197 12.27 0.68 9.64
C THR A 197 12.58 -0.78 9.33
N ARG A 198 11.58 -1.50 8.80
CA ARG A 198 11.76 -2.90 8.36
C ARG A 198 12.67 -3.00 7.16
N SER A 199 12.49 -2.14 6.16
CA SER A 199 13.35 -2.10 4.98
C SER A 199 14.81 -1.81 5.33
N ALA A 200 15.07 -0.95 6.32
CA ALA A 200 16.41 -0.63 6.80
C ALA A 200 17.03 -1.71 7.70
N SER A 201 16.20 -2.57 8.31
CA SER A 201 16.62 -3.65 9.20
C SER A 201 16.61 -5.02 8.52
N SER A 202 16.27 -5.08 7.23
CA SER A 202 16.18 -6.32 6.45
C SER A 202 17.57 -6.73 5.98
N LEU A 203 17.96 -7.95 6.36
CA LEU A 203 19.30 -8.53 6.25
C LEU A 203 20.46 -7.63 6.74
#